data_AF-A0A6A3XH98-F1
#
_entry.id   AF-A0A6A3XH98-F1
#
_cell.length_a   1.000
_cell.length_b   1.000
_cell.length_c   1.000
_cell.angle_alpha   90.00
_cell.angle_beta   90.00
_cell.angle_gamma   90.00
#
_symmetry.space_group_name_H-M   'P 1'
#
loop_
_entity.id
_entity.type
_entity.pdbx_description
1 polymer ?
#
loop_
_entity_poly.entity_id
_entity_poly.type
_entity_poly.pdbx_seq_one_letter_code
_entity_poly.pdbx_strand_id
1 'polypeptide(L)'
;MRGREKKVMYHIDVVDHDAPLQTYIIRRSYSDFEDLHSQLTEILENRQAYYRSKSLSRLARGVAPVPADARTQEDKLERAITAFALLPTLRQRF
;
A
#
# COMPACT_ATOMS: atom_id res chain seq x y z
N MET A 1 33.23 27.07 0.90
CA MET A 1 32.26 26.80 1.98
C MET A 1 30.98 26.27 1.35
N ARG A 2 30.74 24.96 1.45
CA ARG A 2 29.61 24.29 0.77
C ARG A 2 28.35 24.54 1.62
N GLY A 3 27.59 25.57 1.27
CA GLY A 3 26.36 25.91 1.99
C GLY A 3 25.40 24.73 1.96
N ARG A 4 24.95 24.27 3.13
CA ARG A 4 23.83 23.32 3.21
C ARG A 4 22.63 23.97 2.53
N GLU A 5 22.17 23.40 1.42
CA GLU A 5 20.96 23.87 0.74
C GLU A 5 19.80 23.89 1.73
N LYS A 6 19.07 25.01 1.77
CA LYS A 6 17.85 25.13 2.55
C LYS A 6 16.78 24.27 1.89
N LYS A 7 16.52 23.09 2.45
CA LYS A 7 15.46 22.18 1.99
C LYS A 7 14.16 22.48 2.73
N VAL A 8 13.05 22.57 2.00
CA VAL A 8 11.71 22.66 2.59
C VAL A 8 11.38 21.34 3.28
N MET A 9 10.86 21.43 4.50
CA MET A 9 10.47 20.28 5.32
C MET A 9 9.03 20.45 5.77
N TYR A 10 8.24 19.41 5.60
CA TYR A 10 6.87 19.30 6.11
C TYR A 10 6.90 18.75 7.53
N HIS A 11 6.05 19.31 8.40
CA HIS A 11 5.73 18.75 9.71
C HIS A 11 4.52 17.84 9.57
N ILE A 12 4.63 16.62 10.09
CA ILE A 12 3.55 15.63 10.07
C ILE A 12 3.33 15.20 11.51
N ASP A 13 2.13 15.48 12.01
CA ASP A 13 1.69 15.00 13.31
C ASP A 13 1.16 13.58 13.14
N VAL A 14 1.86 12.61 13.73
CA VAL A 14 1.46 11.20 13.70
C VAL A 14 0.74 10.88 14.99
N VAL A 15 -0.50 10.39 14.85
CA VAL A 15 -1.34 9.93 15.96
C VAL A 15 -1.38 8.42 15.94
N ASP A 16 -0.97 7.79 17.04
CA ASP A 16 -1.16 6.35 17.23
C ASP A 16 -2.59 6.08 17.69
N HIS A 17 -3.33 5.23 16.97
CA HIS A 17 -4.71 4.88 17.33
C HIS A 17 -4.78 3.93 18.53
N ASP A 18 -3.74 3.14 18.78
CA ASP A 18 -3.67 2.22 19.92
C ASP A 18 -3.11 2.92 21.17
N ALA A 19 -2.45 4.06 20.99
CA ALA A 19 -1.98 4.95 22.05
C ALA A 19 -2.25 6.43 21.71
N PRO A 20 -3.51 6.92 21.80
CA PRO A 20 -3.90 8.26 21.33
C PRO A 20 -3.17 9.43 21.97
N LEU A 21 -2.62 9.23 23.17
CA LEU A 21 -1.82 10.23 23.89
C LEU A 21 -0.37 10.30 23.39
N GLN A 22 0.06 9.34 22.57
CA GLN A 22 1.40 9.27 22.01
C GLN A 22 1.39 9.84 20.59
N THR A 23 1.23 11.15 20.51
CA THR A 23 1.41 11.90 19.27
C THR A 23 2.88 12.28 19.10
N TYR A 24 3.49 11.97 17.96
CA TYR A 24 4.85 12.41 17.66
C TYR A 24 4.92 13.14 16.32
N ILE A 25 5.77 14.16 16.26
CA ILE A 25 5.94 15.00 15.06
C ILE A 25 7.16 14.51 14.29
N ILE A 26 6.97 14.19 13.01
CA ILE A 26 8.08 13.91 12.10
C ILE A 26 8.27 15.04 11.10
N ARG A 27 9.51 15.19 10.64
CA ARG A 27 9.87 16.13 9.58
C ARG A 27 10.25 15.34 8.34
N ARG A 28 9.60 15.62 7.22
CA ARG A 28 9.88 14.96 5.94
C ARG A 28 10.00 15.98 4.83
N SER A 29 10.94 15.77 3.93
CA SER A 29 11.09 16.58 2.74
C SER A 29 10.19 16.06 1.62
N TYR A 30 10.01 16.83 0.55
CA TYR A 30 9.25 16.35 -0.62
C TYR A 30 9.83 15.04 -1.20
N SER A 31 11.16 14.94 -1.32
CA SER A 31 11.77 13.71 -1.84
C SER A 31 11.54 12.50 -0.95
N ASP A 32 11.41 12.68 0.36
CA ASP A 32 11.12 11.56 1.27
C ASP A 32 9.76 10.94 0.96
N PHE A 33 8.80 11.74 0.47
CA PHE A 33 7.49 11.25 0.04
C PHE A 33 7.55 10.56 -1.32
N GLU A 34 8.36 11.06 -2.26
CA GLU A 34 8.61 10.40 -3.54
C GLU A 34 9.27 9.02 -3.32
N ASP A 35 10.29 8.95 -2.47
CA ASP A 35 10.96 7.70 -2.12
C ASP A 35 9.98 6.72 -1.46
N LEU A 36 9.16 7.21 -0.51
CA LEU A 36 8.13 6.41 0.15
C LEU A 36 7.09 5.90 -0.87
N HIS A 37 6.64 6.75 -1.78
CA HIS A 37 5.68 6.39 -2.81
C HIS A 37 6.22 5.30 -3.73
N SER A 38 7.47 5.44 -4.19
CA SER A 38 8.15 4.45 -5.01
C SER A 38 8.25 3.10 -4.32
N GLN A 39 8.74 3.08 -3.07
CA GLN A 39 8.89 1.84 -2.28
C GLN A 39 7.54 1.16 -2.02
N LEU A 40 6.50 1.93 -1.64
CA LEU A 40 5.17 1.37 -1.41
C LEU A 40 4.54 0.83 -2.70
N THR A 41 4.78 1.50 -3.83
CA THR A 41 4.30 1.05 -5.15
C THR A 41 4.95 -0.27 -5.53
N GLU A 42 6.27 -0.40 -5.38
CA GLU A 42 7.00 -1.64 -5.65
C GLU A 42 6.47 -2.81 -4.80
N ILE A 43 6.29 -2.61 -3.50
CA ILE A 43 5.74 -3.63 -2.60
C ILE A 43 4.34 -4.06 -3.05
N LEU A 44 3.52 -3.08 -3.45
CA LEU A 44 2.15 -3.32 -3.85
C LEU A 44 2.07 -4.08 -5.19
N GLU A 45 2.88 -3.70 -6.18
CA GLU A 45 2.98 -4.40 -7.46
C GLU A 45 3.47 -5.83 -7.31
N ASN A 46 4.50 -6.06 -6.49
CA ASN A 46 5.02 -7.40 -6.19
C ASN A 46 3.96 -8.29 -5.54
N ARG A 47 3.21 -7.75 -4.57
CA ARG A 47 2.10 -8.48 -3.94
C ARG A 47 0.97 -8.75 -4.92
N GLN A 48 0.64 -7.81 -5.80
CA GLN A 48 -0.36 -8.04 -6.84
C GLN A 48 0.06 -9.15 -7.80
N ALA A 49 1.30 -9.15 -8.27
CA ALA A 49 1.82 -10.19 -9.16
C ALA A 49 1.75 -11.57 -8.49
N TYR A 50 2.13 -11.64 -7.20
CA TYR A 50 2.03 -12.85 -6.40
C TYR A 50 0.58 -13.36 -6.31
N TYR A 51 -0.37 -12.51 -5.89
CA TYR A 51 -1.77 -12.93 -5.71
C TYR A 51 -2.48 -13.24 -7.04
N ARG A 52 -2.15 -12.53 -8.13
CA ARG A 52 -2.62 -12.89 -9.48
C ARG A 52 -2.13 -14.29 -9.88
N SER A 53 -0.85 -14.59 -9.65
CA SER A 53 -0.29 -15.92 -9.96
C SER A 53 -0.91 -17.01 -9.07
N LYS A 54 -1.11 -16.73 -7.79
CA LYS A 54 -1.74 -17.65 -6.82
C LYS A 54 -3.20 -17.95 -7.20
N SER A 55 -3.98 -16.93 -7.55
CA SER A 55 -5.38 -17.07 -7.96
C SER A 55 -5.51 -17.85 -9.28
N LEU A 56 -4.70 -17.55 -10.30
CA LEU A 56 -4.64 -18.34 -11.53
C LEU A 56 -4.28 -19.82 -11.25
N SER A 57 -3.33 -20.08 -10.36
CA SER A 57 -2.95 -21.44 -9.95
C SER A 57 -4.06 -22.17 -9.15
N ARG A 58 -4.92 -21.45 -8.43
CA ARG A 58 -6.09 -22.02 -7.75
C ARG A 58 -7.18 -22.37 -8.76
N LEU A 59 -7.44 -21.49 -9.73
CA LEU A 59 -8.39 -21.72 -10.81
C LEU A 59 -7.99 -22.93 -11.66
N ALA A 60 -6.71 -23.05 -12.02
CA ALA A 60 -6.19 -24.21 -12.76
C ALA A 60 -6.36 -25.54 -12.01
N ARG A 61 -6.37 -25.50 -10.67
CA ARG A 61 -6.61 -26.67 -9.80
C ARG A 61 -8.10 -26.90 -9.49
N GLY A 62 -9.01 -26.11 -10.07
CA GLY A 62 -10.45 -26.22 -9.84
C GLY A 62 -10.90 -25.84 -8.43
N VAL A 63 -10.08 -25.08 -7.68
CA VAL A 63 -10.42 -24.65 -6.32
C VAL A 63 -11.48 -23.56 -6.38
N ALA A 64 -12.67 -23.84 -5.84
CA ALA A 64 -13.77 -22.89 -5.78
C ALA A 64 -13.40 -21.65 -4.91
N PRO A 65 -13.95 -20.46 -5.23
CA PRO A 65 -13.75 -19.27 -4.41
C PRO A 65 -14.29 -19.48 -2.99
N VAL A 66 -13.53 -19.04 -1.98
CA VAL A 66 -13.95 -19.16 -0.57
C VAL A 66 -15.15 -18.24 -0.30
N PRO A 67 -16.25 -18.77 0.27
CA PRO A 67 -17.41 -17.97 0.68
C PRO A 67 -17.03 -16.81 1.59
N ALA A 68 -17.76 -15.68 1.53
CA ALA A 68 -17.40 -14.46 2.25
C ALA A 68 -17.26 -14.66 3.76
N ASP A 69 -18.08 -15.54 4.34
CA ASP A 69 -18.14 -15.80 5.78
C ASP A 69 -17.03 -16.75 6.28
N ALA A 70 -16.37 -17.47 5.37
CA ALA A 70 -15.27 -18.38 5.67
C ALA A 70 -13.88 -17.80 5.32
N ARG A 71 -13.81 -16.51 4.96
CA ARG A 71 -12.55 -15.89 4.54
C ARG A 71 -11.60 -15.71 5.70
N THR A 72 -10.41 -16.28 5.53
CA THR A 72 -9.27 -15.98 6.39
C THR A 72 -8.84 -14.51 6.25
N GLN A 73 -8.04 -14.01 7.19
CA GLN A 73 -7.43 -12.69 7.08
C GLN A 73 -6.57 -12.55 5.81
N GLU A 74 -5.94 -13.64 5.39
CA GLU A 74 -5.17 -13.71 4.15
C GLU A 74 -6.06 -13.54 2.92
N ASP A 75 -7.24 -14.19 2.88
CA ASP A 75 -8.19 -14.03 1.77
C ASP A 75 -8.73 -12.58 1.69
N LYS A 76 -8.94 -11.94 2.84
CA LYS A 76 -9.35 -10.52 2.90
C LYS A 76 -8.24 -9.61 2.35
N LEU A 77 -6.99 -9.88 2.71
CA LEU A 77 -5.82 -9.15 2.22
C LEU A 77 -5.61 -9.35 0.70
N GLU A 78 -5.67 -10.60 0.23
CA GLU A 78 -5.58 -10.96 -1.20
C GLU A 78 -6.63 -10.19 -2.01
N ARG A 79 -7.89 -10.16 -1.53
CA ARG A 79 -8.97 -9.40 -2.17
C ARG A 79 -8.72 -7.90 -2.15
N ALA A 80 -8.29 -7.33 -1.03
CA ALA A 80 -8.03 -5.90 -0.91
C ALA A 80 -6.91 -5.43 -1.86
N ILE A 81 -5.81 -6.20 -1.94
CA ILE A 81 -4.69 -5.90 -2.84
C ILE A 81 -5.11 -6.02 -4.30
N THR A 82 -5.91 -7.03 -4.64
CA THR A 82 -6.44 -7.22 -5.99
C THR A 82 -7.42 -6.11 -6.39
N ALA A 83 -8.28 -5.66 -5.48
CA ALA A 83 -9.20 -4.56 -5.72
C ALA A 83 -8.48 -3.20 -5.88
N PHE A 84 -7.43 -2.96 -5.10
CA PHE A 84 -6.61 -1.75 -5.23
C PHE A 84 -5.96 -1.65 -6.62
N ALA A 85 -5.61 -2.78 -7.23
CA ALA A 85 -5.09 -2.88 -8.59
C ALA A 85 -6.07 -2.44 -9.69
N LEU A 86 -7.36 -2.31 -9.39
CA LEU A 86 -8.40 -1.87 -10.33
C LEU A 86 -8.64 -0.35 -10.25
N LEU A 87 -8.01 0.36 -9.33
CA LEU A 87 -8.07 1.82 -9.25
C LEU A 87 -7.34 2.57 -10.40
N PRO A 88 -6.25 2.05 -11.01
CA PRO A 88 -5.61 2.72 -12.16
C PRO A 88 -6.53 2.91 -13.36
N THR A 89 -7.52 2.03 -13.58
CA THR A 89 -8.49 2.19 -14.69
C THR A 89 -9.58 3.22 -14.40
N LEU A 90 -9.79 3.61 -13.13
CA LEU A 90 -10.73 4.68 -12.76
C LEU A 90 -10.10 6.08 -12.89
N ARG A 91 -8.77 6.19 -12.85
CA ARG A 91 -8.06 7.48 -12.92
C ARG A 91 -7.82 7.99 -14.35
N GLN A 92 -8.13 7.21 -15.38
CA GLN A 92 -8.02 7.60 -16.80
C GLN A 92 -9.31 8.23 -17.38
N ARG A 93 -10.33 8.50 -16.56
CA ARG A 93 -11.65 8.99 -17.02
C ARG A 93 -11.99 10.44 -16.66
N PHE A 94 -11.00 11.25 -16.24
CA PHE A 94 -11.17 12.70 -16.09
C PHE A 94 -10.02 13.43 -16.79
#